data_AF-A0A2R6I037-F1
#
_entry.id   AF-A0A2R6I037-F1
#
_cell.length_a   1.000
_cell.length_b   1.000
_cell.length_c   1.000
_cell.angle_alpha   90.00
_cell.angle_beta   90.00
_cell.angle_gamma   90.00
#
_symmetry.space_group_name_H-M   'P 1'
#
loop_
_entity.id
_entity.type
_entity.pdbx_description
1 polymer ?
#
loop_
_entity_poly.entity_id
_entity_poly.type
_entity_poly.pdbx_seq_one_letter_code
_entity_poly.pdbx_strand_id
1 'polypeptide(L)'
;MGVNPLEYDIEELRGLRERSAAEPGSGGNLGVRLPYLAELPEGAEVRAFVLDWLAELVDAGGFDGAVAALEYYRFMGWIPPEVRDRLEDHLLAVGHGPGEFDDLERADHMRSLARIARLAEWAETRS
;
A
#
# COMPACT_ATOMS: atom_id res chain seq x y z
N MET A 1 -32.44 10.16 -12.49
CA MET A 1 -32.66 9.46 -11.22
C MET A 1 -31.28 9.08 -10.69
N GLY A 2 -30.69 9.97 -9.88
CA GLY A 2 -29.31 9.79 -9.40
C GLY A 2 -29.32 8.81 -8.23
N VAL A 3 -28.66 7.66 -8.40
CA VAL A 3 -28.42 6.74 -7.30
C VAL A 3 -27.40 7.39 -6.35
N ASN A 4 -27.80 7.60 -5.11
CA ASN A 4 -26.91 8.05 -4.04
C ASN A 4 -25.97 6.88 -3.69
N PRO A 5 -24.63 7.02 -3.77
CA PRO A 5 -23.70 5.91 -3.54
C PRO A 5 -23.52 5.48 -2.08
N LEU A 6 -24.28 6.05 -1.12
CA LEU A 6 -24.07 5.83 0.32
C LEU A 6 -25.18 5.02 1.02
N GLU A 7 -26.13 4.46 0.26
CA GLU A 7 -27.09 3.48 0.77
C GLU A 7 -26.88 2.14 0.06
N TYR A 8 -25.73 1.51 0.30
CA TYR A 8 -25.60 0.09 0.05
C TYR A 8 -25.94 -0.66 1.33
N ASP A 9 -27.13 -1.25 1.34
CA ASP A 9 -27.60 -2.12 2.39
C ASP A 9 -26.62 -3.30 2.58
N ILE A 10 -26.28 -3.61 3.82
CA ILE A 10 -25.23 -4.59 4.15
C ILE A 10 -25.65 -6.01 3.69
N GLU A 11 -26.96 -6.27 3.62
CA GLU A 11 -27.49 -7.52 3.04
C GLU A 11 -27.40 -7.52 1.52
N GLU A 12 -27.52 -6.37 0.86
CA GLU A 12 -27.34 -6.24 -0.59
C GLU A 12 -25.88 -6.49 -1.00
N LEU A 13 -24.92 -5.97 -0.23
CA LEU A 13 -23.48 -6.22 -0.42
C LEU A 13 -23.12 -7.69 -0.15
N ARG A 14 -23.73 -8.31 0.87
CA ARG A 14 -23.57 -9.75 1.16
C ARG A 14 -24.11 -10.60 0.01
N GLY A 15 -25.29 -10.27 -0.50
CA GLY A 15 -25.89 -10.96 -1.64
C GLY A 15 -25.06 -10.80 -2.92
N LEU A 16 -24.42 -9.65 -3.14
CA LEU A 16 -23.49 -9.46 -4.26
C LEU A 16 -22.26 -10.37 -4.14
N ARG A 17 -21.68 -10.49 -2.94
CA ARG A 17 -20.55 -11.38 -2.68
C ARG A 17 -20.90 -12.85 -2.88
N GLU A 18 -22.08 -13.27 -2.44
CA GLU A 18 -22.54 -14.66 -2.59
C GLU A 18 -22.85 -15.01 -4.04
N ARG A 19 -23.41 -14.08 -4.83
CA ARG A 19 -23.59 -14.25 -6.28
C ARG A 19 -22.25 -14.24 -7.03
N SER A 20 -21.31 -13.39 -6.65
CA SER A 20 -19.95 -13.40 -7.21
C SER A 20 -19.15 -14.64 -6.81
N ALA A 21 -19.46 -15.30 -5.69
CA ALA A 21 -18.79 -16.52 -5.25
C ALA A 21 -19.22 -17.78 -6.02
N ALA A 22 -20.32 -17.73 -6.77
CA ALA A 22 -20.78 -18.83 -7.62
C ALA A 22 -20.23 -18.79 -9.07
N GLU A 23 -19.55 -17.71 -9.45
CA GLU A 23 -18.85 -17.61 -10.73
C GLU A 23 -17.35 -17.89 -10.50
N PRO A 24 -16.79 -18.99 -11.01
CA PRO A 24 -15.35 -19.18 -10.97
C PRO A 24 -14.69 -18.17 -11.91
N GLY A 25 -14.31 -17.03 -11.34
CA GLY A 25 -13.45 -16.04 -12.00
C GLY A 25 -14.12 -14.74 -12.42
N SER A 26 -14.76 -14.03 -11.49
CA SER A 26 -14.90 -12.57 -11.64
C SER A 26 -14.99 -11.84 -10.29
N GLY A 27 -14.06 -12.17 -9.40
CA GLY A 27 -13.68 -11.29 -8.30
C GLY A 27 -12.49 -10.46 -8.77
N GLY A 28 -12.77 -9.26 -9.33
CA GLY A 28 -11.83 -8.23 -9.76
C GLY A 28 -10.34 -8.58 -9.68
N ASN A 29 -9.86 -9.43 -10.59
CA ASN A 29 -8.44 -9.46 -10.91
C ASN A 29 -8.18 -8.17 -11.70
N LEU A 30 -7.80 -7.10 -11.01
CA LEU A 30 -7.32 -5.88 -11.66
C LEU A 30 -5.97 -6.08 -12.37
N GLY A 31 -5.57 -7.30 -12.74
CA GLY A 31 -4.58 -7.53 -13.80
C GLY A 31 -3.19 -6.96 -13.54
N VAL A 32 -2.87 -6.50 -12.33
CA VAL A 32 -1.55 -5.93 -12.03
C VAL A 32 -0.60 -7.07 -11.69
N ARG A 33 -0.12 -7.78 -12.72
CA ARG A 33 1.12 -8.56 -12.60
C ARG A 33 2.29 -7.60 -12.77
N LEU A 34 2.65 -6.87 -11.72
CA LEU A 34 3.95 -6.22 -11.59
C LEU A 34 4.72 -6.94 -10.49
N PRO A 35 6.05 -6.92 -10.46
CA PRO A 35 6.77 -7.62 -9.40
C PRO A 35 6.32 -7.03 -8.07
N TYR A 36 5.60 -7.85 -7.31
CA TYR A 36 5.25 -7.56 -5.94
C TYR A 36 6.55 -7.62 -5.16
N LEU A 37 6.80 -6.62 -4.31
CA LEU A 37 8.01 -6.58 -3.50
C LEU A 37 7.96 -7.74 -2.51
N ALA A 38 8.54 -8.88 -2.88
CA ALA A 38 8.48 -10.11 -2.07
C ALA A 38 9.32 -10.01 -0.80
N GLU A 39 10.43 -9.28 -0.89
CA GLU A 39 11.34 -9.01 0.21
C GLU A 39 11.99 -7.64 0.03
N LEU A 40 12.36 -6.99 1.13
CA LEU A 40 13.18 -5.79 1.06
C LEU A 40 14.63 -6.18 0.80
N PRO A 41 15.23 -5.72 -0.32
CA PRO A 41 16.64 -5.97 -0.58
C PRO A 41 17.51 -5.30 0.47
N GLU A 42 18.66 -5.91 0.75
CA GLU A 42 19.61 -5.37 1.73
C GLU A 42 20.55 -4.33 1.08
N GLY A 43 21.12 -3.47 1.92
CA GLY A 43 22.13 -2.49 1.51
C GLY A 43 21.86 -1.07 1.99
N ALA A 44 22.93 -0.28 2.10
CA ALA A 44 22.83 1.11 2.55
C ALA A 44 22.04 1.98 1.57
N GLU A 45 22.20 1.77 0.27
CA GLU A 45 21.47 2.49 -0.79
C GLU A 45 19.96 2.21 -0.71
N VAL A 46 19.58 0.94 -0.55
CA VAL A 46 18.17 0.54 -0.40
C VAL A 46 17.56 1.15 0.86
N ARG A 47 18.29 1.08 1.98
CA ARG A 47 17.85 1.68 3.25
C ARG A 47 17.65 3.19 3.12
N ALA A 48 18.57 3.91 2.47
CA ALA A 48 18.44 5.34 2.26
C ALA A 48 17.21 5.67 1.40
N PHE A 49 16.96 4.90 0.34
CA PHE A 49 15.78 5.06 -0.51
C PHE A 49 14.47 4.78 0.24
N VAL A 50 14.45 3.76 1.10
CA VAL A 50 13.29 3.45 1.95
C VAL A 50 13.03 4.59 2.94
N LEU A 51 14.06 5.10 3.61
CA LEU A 51 13.90 6.20 4.57
C LEU A 51 13.40 7.49 3.88
N ASP A 52 13.91 7.81 2.69
CA ASP A 52 13.43 8.93 1.87
C ASP A 52 11.94 8.77 1.53
N TRP A 53 11.55 7.59 1.05
CA TRP A 53 10.15 7.30 0.73
C TRP A 53 9.24 7.42 1.95
N LEU A 54 9.63 6.83 3.08
CA LEU A 54 8.83 6.87 4.31
C LEU A 54 8.75 8.29 4.87
N ALA A 55 9.80 9.10 4.74
CA ALA A 55 9.76 10.51 5.09
C ALA A 55 8.72 11.27 4.25
N GLU A 56 8.63 11.01 2.94
CA GLU A 56 7.57 11.64 2.12
C GLU A 56 6.16 11.23 2.55
N LEU A 57 5.97 9.97 2.98
CA LEU A 57 4.67 9.53 3.51
C LEU A 57 4.33 10.23 4.83
N VAL A 58 5.31 10.41 5.70
CA VAL A 58 5.13 11.14 6.97
C VAL A 58 4.91 12.63 6.72
N ASP A 59 5.60 13.23 5.76
CA ASP A 59 5.42 14.64 5.43
C ASP A 59 4.01 14.93 4.87
N ALA A 60 3.43 13.98 4.12
CA ALA A 60 2.09 14.11 3.57
C ALA A 60 1.00 13.74 4.60
N GLY A 61 1.13 12.56 5.23
CA GLY A 61 0.10 11.92 6.03
C GLY A 61 0.34 11.84 7.53
N GLY A 62 1.48 12.34 7.99
CA GLY A 62 1.95 12.10 9.35
C GLY A 62 2.36 10.64 9.59
N PHE A 63 2.79 10.36 10.81
CA PHE A 63 3.21 9.01 11.19
C PHE A 63 2.06 8.00 11.08
N ASP A 64 0.88 8.33 11.63
CA ASP A 64 -0.29 7.45 11.60
C ASP A 64 -0.81 7.23 10.17
N GLY A 65 -0.81 8.27 9.32
CA GLY A 65 -1.17 8.14 7.92
C GLY A 65 -0.20 7.27 7.14
N ALA A 66 1.10 7.37 7.41
CA ALA A 66 2.10 6.48 6.83
C ALA A 66 1.89 5.02 7.26
N VAL A 67 1.62 4.75 8.55
CA VAL A 67 1.28 3.40 9.04
C VAL A 67 0.03 2.86 8.34
N ALA A 68 -1.02 3.66 8.25
CA ALA A 68 -2.26 3.29 7.55
C ALA A 68 -2.02 3.00 6.07
N ALA A 69 -1.12 3.74 5.42
CA ALA A 69 -0.72 3.51 4.03
C ALA A 69 -0.04 2.16 3.85
N LEU A 70 0.89 1.81 4.73
CA LEU A 70 1.59 0.52 4.69
C LEU A 70 0.60 -0.64 4.85
N GLU A 71 -0.37 -0.52 5.76
CA GLU A 71 -1.45 -1.51 5.90
C GLU A 71 -2.33 -1.58 4.64
N TYR A 72 -2.64 -0.43 4.02
CA TYR A 72 -3.36 -0.40 2.75
C TYR A 72 -2.58 -1.10 1.62
N TYR A 73 -1.27 -0.86 1.50
CA TYR A 73 -0.42 -1.50 0.49
C TYR A 73 -0.36 -3.02 0.69
N ARG A 74 -0.30 -3.47 1.94
CA ARG A 74 -0.39 -4.89 2.29
C ARG A 74 -1.76 -5.46 1.90
N PHE A 75 -2.86 -4.77 2.25
CA PHE A 75 -4.21 -5.22 1.93
C PHE A 75 -4.45 -5.34 0.42
N MET A 76 -3.91 -4.40 -0.36
CA MET A 76 -3.93 -4.42 -1.83
C MET A 76 -2.97 -5.47 -2.44
N GLY A 77 -2.14 -6.11 -1.63
CA GLY A 77 -1.19 -7.15 -2.04
C GLY A 77 0.06 -6.62 -2.73
N TRP A 78 0.39 -5.33 -2.58
CA TRP A 78 1.59 -4.73 -3.18
C TRP A 78 2.87 -5.12 -2.43
N ILE A 79 2.72 -5.37 -1.12
CA ILE A 79 3.77 -5.84 -0.22
C ILE A 79 3.21 -6.97 0.67
N PRO A 80 4.02 -7.97 1.05
CA PRO A 80 3.62 -8.96 2.04
C PRO A 80 3.74 -8.39 3.47
N PRO A 81 3.14 -9.07 4.48
CA PRO A 81 3.19 -8.64 5.88
C PRO A 81 4.62 -8.41 6.40
N GLU A 82 5.56 -9.25 6.01
CA GLU A 82 6.96 -9.19 6.48
C GLU A 82 7.67 -7.94 5.97
N VAL A 83 7.36 -7.50 4.75
CA VAL A 83 7.87 -6.24 4.19
C VAL A 83 7.20 -5.05 4.88
N ARG A 84 5.90 -5.11 5.13
CA ARG A 84 5.18 -4.07 5.88
C ARG A 84 5.80 -3.87 7.25
N ASP A 85 6.06 -4.95 8.00
CA ASP A 85 6.61 -4.87 9.35
C ASP A 85 8.03 -4.26 9.34
N ARG A 86 8.86 -4.65 8.37
CA ARG A 86 10.20 -4.03 8.19
C ARG A 86 10.13 -2.56 7.80
N LEU A 87 9.16 -2.16 6.96
CA LEU A 87 8.95 -0.75 6.61
C LEU A 87 8.50 0.05 7.82
N GLU A 88 7.69 -0.52 8.71
CA GLU A 88 7.29 0.13 9.96
C GLU A 88 8.47 0.31 10.92
N ASP A 89 9.38 -0.66 11.02
CA ASP A 89 10.64 -0.51 11.77
C ASP A 89 11.48 0.67 11.23
N HIS A 90 11.51 0.85 9.91
CA HIS A 90 12.18 1.99 9.28
C HIS A 90 11.45 3.31 9.54
N LEU A 91 10.12 3.29 9.60
CA LEU A 91 9.30 4.47 9.89
C LEU A 91 9.59 5.04 11.28
N LEU A 92 9.84 4.16 12.26
CA LEU A 92 10.29 4.58 13.60
C LEU A 92 11.61 5.35 13.57
N ALA A 93 12.49 5.07 12.61
CA ALA A 93 13.76 5.77 12.44
C ALA A 93 13.63 7.13 11.72
N VAL A 94 12.57 7.33 10.94
CA VAL A 94 12.26 8.62 10.29
C VAL A 94 11.81 9.65 11.34
N GLY A 95 11.12 9.19 12.39
CA GLY A 95 10.63 10.05 13.47
C GLY A 95 9.28 10.68 13.15
N HIS A 96 8.77 11.50 14.08
CA HIS A 96 7.45 12.11 13.99
C HIS A 96 7.67 13.62 14.06
N GLY A 97 7.50 14.32 12.94
CA GLY A 97 7.55 15.78 12.93
C GLY A 97 6.33 16.36 13.65
N PRO A 98 6.45 17.46 14.40
CA PRO A 98 5.28 18.21 14.82
C PRO A 98 4.65 18.87 13.59
N GLY A 99 3.35 18.64 13.35
CA GLY A 99 2.67 19.18 12.19
C GLY A 99 1.18 18.83 12.17
N GLU A 100 0.44 19.59 11.37
CA GLU A 100 -0.87 19.19 10.86
C GLU A 100 -0.61 18.44 9.56
N PHE A 101 -1.25 17.27 9.41
CA PHE A 101 -1.06 16.39 8.27
C PHE A 101 -2.41 16.16 7.59
N ASP A 102 -2.39 16.07 6.27
CA ASP A 102 -3.57 15.76 5.46
C ASP A 102 -3.70 14.24 5.29
N ASP A 103 -4.84 13.76 4.80
CA ASP A 103 -4.96 12.36 4.39
C ASP A 103 -4.15 12.11 3.10
N LEU A 104 -3.50 10.94 3.01
CA LEU A 104 -2.81 10.54 1.78
C LEU A 104 -3.79 10.45 0.61
N GLU A 105 -3.44 11.08 -0.50
CA GLU A 105 -4.28 11.07 -1.68
C GLU A 105 -3.94 9.90 -2.61
N ARG A 106 -4.80 9.68 -3.61
CA ARG A 106 -4.55 8.71 -4.69
C ARG A 106 -3.17 8.91 -5.33
N ALA A 107 -2.73 10.15 -5.51
CA ALA A 107 -1.45 10.47 -6.11
C ALA A 107 -0.28 9.92 -5.26
N ASP A 108 -0.37 10.01 -3.93
CA ASP A 108 0.64 9.50 -3.01
C ASP A 108 0.73 7.98 -3.05
N HIS A 109 -0.41 7.30 -3.11
CA HIS A 109 -0.43 5.85 -3.26
C HIS A 109 0.17 5.40 -4.61
N MET A 110 -0.13 6.10 -5.71
CA MET A 110 0.44 5.79 -7.02
C MET A 110 1.96 6.04 -7.08
N ARG A 111 2.42 7.12 -6.46
CA ARG A 111 3.85 7.43 -6.31
C ARG A 111 4.56 6.35 -5.46
N SER A 112 3.91 5.89 -4.39
CA SER A 112 4.42 4.80 -3.55
C SER A 112 4.48 3.47 -4.27
N LEU A 113 3.48 3.16 -5.11
CA LEU A 113 3.50 1.96 -5.95
C LEU A 113 4.72 1.94 -6.90
N ALA A 114 5.08 3.08 -7.49
CA ALA A 114 6.27 3.18 -8.34
C ALA A 114 7.57 2.90 -7.56
N ARG A 115 7.65 3.34 -6.30
CA ARG A 115 8.78 3.04 -5.41
C ARG A 115 8.84 1.57 -5.00
N ILE A 116 7.69 0.96 -4.69
CA ILE A 116 7.60 -0.47 -4.39
C ILE A 116 8.08 -1.29 -5.60
N ALA A 117 7.65 -0.94 -6.81
CA ALA A 117 8.11 -1.60 -8.04
C ALA A 117 9.64 -1.46 -8.21
N ARG A 118 10.18 -0.26 -7.96
CA ARG A 118 11.64 -0.01 -8.02
C ARG A 118 12.43 -0.89 -7.04
N LEU A 119 11.93 -1.05 -5.81
CA LEU A 119 12.52 -1.93 -4.81
C LEU A 119 12.47 -3.39 -5.26
N ALA A 120 11.37 -3.82 -5.89
CA ALA A 120 11.21 -5.19 -6.37
C ALA A 120 12.24 -5.51 -7.47
N GLU A 121 12.47 -4.58 -8.41
CA GLU A 121 13.53 -4.71 -9.43
C GLU A 121 14.93 -4.85 -8.80
N TRP A 122 15.21 -4.14 -7.70
CA TRP A 122 16.49 -4.26 -6.98
C TRP A 122 16.66 -5.60 -6.27
N ALA A 123 15.57 -6.19 -5.77
CA ALA A 123 15.60 -7.51 -5.17
C ALA A 123 15.91 -8.57 -6.23
N GLU A 124 15.25 -8.50 -7.38
CA GLU A 124 15.49 -9.42 -8.51
C GLU A 124 16.92 -9.31 -9.07
N THR A 125 17.47 -8.10 -9.18
CA THR A 125 18.83 -7.90 -9.71
C THR A 125 19.93 -8.45 -8.79
N ARG A 126 19.64 -8.65 -7.50
CA ARG A 126 20.61 -9.11 -6.49
C ARG A 126 20.40 -10.56 -6.05
N SER A 127 19.41 -11.27 -6.61
CA SER A 127 19.17 -12.71 -6.45
C SER A 127 19.96 -13.51 -7.48
#